data_AF-E5L9N2-F1
#
_entry.id   AF-E5L9N2-F1
#
_cell.length_a   1.000
_cell.length_b   1.000
_cell.length_c   1.000
_cell.angle_alpha   90.00
_cell.angle_beta   90.00
_cell.angle_gamma   90.00
#
_symmetry.space_group_name_H-M   'P 1'
#
loop_
_entity.id
_entity.type
_entity.pdbx_description
1 polymer ?
#
loop_
_entity_poly.entity_id
_entity_poly.type
_entity_poly.pdbx_seq_one_letter_code
_entity_poly.pdbx_strand_id
1 'polypeptide(L)'
;YSNKKIIIYNICCVIMPASDSERNISTSNTENINLTKDPQHSNDDQKLNQNVRQEWNIKASKISARTHNRIRGIVESLKIKPNPDKPMIPLSIGDPTTFGNLRASDETMLAVQRCIESGKYNGYAHSQGHEEARRAIAKYSAHQSAEEIKTENILMCSGCSAALEYCIL
;
A
#
# COMPACT_ATOMS: atom_id res chain seq x y z
N TYR A 1 -8.41 -23.00 -20.68
CA TYR A 1 -8.16 -21.58 -20.41
C TYR A 1 -9.40 -20.80 -20.80
N SER A 2 -10.34 -20.67 -19.85
CA SER A 2 -11.60 -19.96 -20.07
C SER A 2 -11.35 -18.46 -19.98
N ASN A 3 -11.90 -17.69 -20.93
CA ASN A 3 -11.81 -16.23 -21.04
C ASN A 3 -12.43 -15.53 -19.82
N LYS A 4 -11.72 -15.54 -18.69
CA LYS A 4 -12.09 -14.71 -17.53
C LYS A 4 -11.71 -13.27 -17.87
N LYS A 5 -12.69 -12.51 -18.36
CA LYS A 5 -12.62 -11.05 -18.41
C LYS A 5 -12.56 -10.57 -16.96
N ILE A 6 -11.35 -10.38 -16.43
CA ILE A 6 -11.16 -9.74 -15.13
C ILE A 6 -11.52 -8.28 -15.34
N ILE A 7 -12.67 -7.88 -14.81
CA ILE A 7 -13.09 -6.49 -14.81
C ILE A 7 -12.67 -5.90 -13.47
N ILE A 8 -11.69 -5.00 -13.51
CA ILE A 8 -11.11 -4.41 -12.30
C ILE A 8 -11.70 -3.02 -12.10
N TYR A 9 -12.32 -2.83 -10.95
CA TYR A 9 -12.90 -1.56 -10.56
C TYR A 9 -12.16 -0.93 -9.41
N ASN A 10 -12.03 0.39 -9.52
CA ASN A 10 -11.48 1.25 -8.49
C ASN A 10 -12.60 1.61 -7.51
N ILE A 11 -12.54 1.10 -6.28
CA ILE A 11 -13.09 1.80 -5.13
C ILE A 11 -11.91 2.53 -4.50
N CYS A 12 -12.03 3.85 -4.40
CA CYS A 12 -11.12 4.67 -3.65
C CYS A 12 -11.22 4.23 -2.18
N CYS A 13 -10.29 3.41 -1.72
CA CYS A 13 -10.10 3.19 -0.29
C CYS A 13 -9.68 4.53 0.32
N VAL A 14 -10.54 5.10 1.16
CA VAL A 14 -10.13 6.14 2.11
C VAL A 14 -9.23 5.43 3.12
N ILE A 15 -7.93 5.43 2.86
CA ILE A 15 -6.94 5.12 3.87
C ILE A 15 -6.94 6.32 4.81
N MET A 16 -7.50 6.15 6.01
CA MET A 16 -7.28 7.13 7.07
C MET A 16 -5.77 7.18 7.37
N PRO A 17 -5.14 8.37 7.43
CA PRO A 17 -3.79 8.46 7.96
C PRO A 17 -3.83 7.96 9.41
N ALA A 18 -3.08 6.91 9.70
CA ALA A 18 -2.74 6.58 11.07
C ALA A 18 -2.02 7.82 11.64
N SER A 19 -2.52 8.36 12.73
CA SER A 19 -1.90 9.45 13.46
C SER A 19 -0.40 9.19 13.65
N ASP A 20 0.43 10.06 13.08
CA ASP A 20 1.88 10.06 13.26
C ASP A 20 2.21 10.33 14.73
N SER A 21 2.28 9.26 15.53
CA SER A 21 3.08 9.28 16.75
C SER A 21 4.50 8.90 16.34
N GLU A 22 5.32 9.90 16.00
CA GLU A 22 6.76 9.77 15.88
C GLU A 22 7.34 9.25 17.21
N ARG A 23 7.50 7.93 17.32
CA ARG A 23 8.37 7.37 18.34
C ARG A 23 9.81 7.59 17.89
N ASN A 24 10.37 8.70 18.34
CA ASN A 24 11.81 8.95 18.39
C ASN A 24 12.49 7.78 19.10
N ILE A 25 13.06 6.85 18.33
CA ILE A 25 14.05 5.92 18.86
C ILE A 25 15.36 6.68 18.90
N SER A 26 15.57 7.37 20.02
CA SER A 26 16.89 7.77 20.48
C SER A 26 17.72 6.49 20.62
N THR A 27 18.81 6.38 19.89
CA THR A 27 19.82 5.33 20.08
C THR A 27 20.46 5.50 21.45
N SER A 28 19.82 4.96 22.50
CA SER A 28 20.43 4.77 23.80
C SER A 28 21.21 3.46 23.80
N ASN A 29 22.52 3.58 24.00
CA ASN A 29 23.46 2.48 24.20
C ASN A 29 22.87 1.41 25.12
N THR A 30 22.66 0.21 24.60
CA THR A 30 22.34 -0.95 25.44
C THR A 30 23.65 -1.52 25.98
N GLU A 31 23.94 -1.23 27.24
CA GLU A 31 24.96 -1.94 28.02
C GLU A 31 24.57 -3.43 28.10
N ASN A 32 25.46 -4.31 27.64
CA ASN A 32 25.27 -5.74 27.74
C ASN A 32 25.46 -6.19 29.19
N ILE A 33 24.42 -6.78 29.75
CA ILE A 33 24.35 -7.29 31.12
C ILE A 33 25.17 -8.59 31.19
N ASN A 34 26.37 -8.54 31.76
CA ASN A 34 27.17 -9.74 32.03
C ASN A 34 26.65 -10.44 33.29
N LEU A 35 25.98 -11.58 33.13
CA LEU A 35 25.77 -12.52 34.24
C LEU A 35 27.03 -13.37 34.43
N THR A 36 27.77 -13.08 35.50
CA THR A 36 28.85 -13.90 36.03
C THR A 36 28.33 -15.27 36.47
N LYS A 37 28.98 -16.34 36.02
CA LYS A 37 28.93 -17.67 36.66
C LYS A 37 30.36 -18.08 37.05
N ASP A 38 30.51 -18.35 38.34
CA ASP A 38 31.74 -18.80 39.00
C ASP A 38 32.21 -20.21 38.56
N PRO A 39 33.47 -20.58 38.85
CA PRO A 39 34.22 -21.57 38.08
C PRO A 39 34.29 -22.93 38.77
N GLN A 40 34.09 -24.03 38.04
CA GLN A 40 34.73 -25.33 38.35
C GLN A 40 34.70 -26.31 37.16
N HIS A 41 35.90 -26.86 36.88
CA HIS A 41 36.22 -28.22 36.43
C HIS A 41 36.30 -28.59 34.93
N SER A 42 37.57 -28.71 34.49
CA SER A 42 38.24 -29.73 33.67
C SER A 42 37.65 -30.27 32.36
N ASN A 43 38.38 -29.96 31.29
CA ASN A 43 38.83 -30.82 30.18
C ASN A 43 37.81 -31.74 29.49
N ASP A 44 37.27 -31.27 28.37
CA ASP A 44 37.30 -31.99 27.09
C ASP A 44 37.13 -30.96 25.95
N ASP A 45 38.18 -30.79 25.14
CA ASP A 45 38.25 -29.85 24.02
C ASP A 45 37.38 -30.32 22.84
N GLN A 46 36.06 -30.17 22.95
CA GLN A 46 35.19 -30.04 21.80
C GLN A 46 34.90 -28.56 21.57
N LYS A 47 35.74 -27.92 20.75
CA LYS A 47 35.48 -26.59 20.20
C LYS A 47 34.17 -26.62 19.41
N LEU A 48 33.06 -26.34 20.10
CA LEU A 48 31.84 -25.86 19.47
C LEU A 48 32.21 -24.54 18.78
N ASN A 49 32.43 -24.63 17.48
CA ASN A 49 32.72 -23.50 16.62
C ASN A 49 31.46 -22.64 16.55
N GLN A 50 31.23 -21.83 17.59
CA GLN A 50 30.16 -20.85 17.61
C GLN A 50 30.51 -19.82 16.55
N ASN A 51 29.87 -19.92 15.38
CA ASN A 51 29.87 -18.89 14.36
C ASN A 51 29.20 -17.65 14.95
N VAL A 52 29.97 -16.85 15.69
CA VAL A 52 29.53 -15.53 16.14
C VAL A 52 29.40 -14.69 14.88
N ARG A 53 28.16 -14.35 14.53
CA ARG A 53 27.85 -13.51 13.38
C ARG A 53 28.53 -12.15 13.55
N GLN A 54 29.52 -11.89 12.71
CA GLN A 54 30.33 -10.66 12.77
C GLN A 54 29.57 -9.41 12.27
N GLU A 55 28.61 -9.58 11.36
CA GLU A 55 27.84 -8.45 10.80
C GLU A 55 26.49 -8.85 10.18
N TRP A 56 25.54 -7.90 10.11
CA TRP A 56 24.28 -8.02 9.38
C TRP A 56 24.44 -7.56 7.92
N ASN A 57 24.72 -8.48 7.00
CA ASN A 57 24.72 -8.19 5.56
C ASN A 57 23.33 -8.40 4.94
N ILE A 58 22.44 -7.41 5.08
CA ILE A 58 21.08 -7.44 4.52
C ILE A 58 21.04 -6.61 3.23
N LYS A 59 20.66 -7.22 2.10
CA LYS A 59 20.55 -6.55 0.79
C LYS A 59 19.10 -6.48 0.31
N ALA A 60 18.78 -5.41 -0.42
CA ALA A 60 17.49 -5.26 -1.07
C ALA A 60 17.27 -6.33 -2.16
N SER A 61 16.00 -6.68 -2.42
CA SER A 61 15.66 -7.62 -3.49
C SER A 61 15.87 -6.98 -4.86
N LYS A 62 16.09 -7.82 -5.89
CA LYS A 62 16.23 -7.32 -7.27
C LYS A 62 14.95 -6.62 -7.76
N ILE A 63 13.78 -7.04 -7.28
CA ILE A 63 12.48 -6.48 -7.66
C ILE A 63 12.33 -5.08 -7.05
N SER A 64 12.62 -4.91 -5.76
CA SER A 64 12.53 -3.60 -5.11
C SER A 64 13.53 -2.62 -5.72
N ALA A 65 14.77 -3.08 -5.98
CA ALA A 65 15.80 -2.26 -6.60
C ALA A 65 15.49 -1.84 -8.04
N ARG A 66 14.51 -2.45 -8.72
CA ARG A 66 14.08 -2.12 -10.09
C ARG A 66 12.73 -1.41 -10.16
N THR A 67 12.07 -1.20 -9.02
CA THR A 67 10.76 -0.56 -8.97
C THR A 67 10.96 0.96 -8.90
N HIS A 68 10.64 1.66 -9.98
CA HIS A 68 10.87 3.10 -10.10
C HIS A 68 9.65 3.82 -10.67
N ASN A 69 9.13 4.81 -9.95
CA ASN A 69 8.16 5.75 -10.51
C ASN A 69 8.92 6.91 -11.20
N ARG A 70 9.06 6.82 -12.53
CA ARG A 70 9.78 7.82 -13.33
C ARG A 70 9.21 9.23 -13.20
N ILE A 71 7.88 9.36 -13.14
CA ILE A 71 7.21 10.66 -13.01
C ILE A 71 7.60 11.31 -11.69
N ARG A 72 7.50 10.56 -10.58
CA ARG A 72 7.92 11.03 -9.26
C ARG A 72 9.37 11.50 -9.26
N GLY A 73 10.28 10.70 -9.84
CA GLY A 73 11.68 11.07 -9.95
C GLY A 73 11.92 12.39 -10.70
N ILE A 74 11.14 12.66 -11.74
CA ILE A 74 11.21 13.93 -12.48
C ILE A 74 10.65 15.08 -11.64
N VAL A 75 9.41 14.95 -11.16
CA VAL A 75 8.69 16.01 -10.44
C VAL A 75 9.44 16.44 -9.17
N GLU A 76 10.01 15.50 -8.41
CA GLU A 76 10.80 15.79 -7.20
C GLU A 76 12.16 16.42 -7.51
N SER A 77 12.74 16.12 -8.68
CA SER A 77 14.04 16.67 -9.09
C SER A 77 13.95 18.06 -9.73
N LEU A 78 12.74 18.52 -10.06
CA LEU A 78 12.51 19.83 -10.68
C LEU A 78 12.74 20.96 -9.68
N LYS A 79 13.97 21.49 -9.64
CA LYS A 79 14.30 22.74 -8.96
C LYS A 79 13.86 23.94 -9.81
N ILE A 80 12.57 24.21 -9.86
CA ILE A 80 12.04 25.41 -10.50
C ILE A 80 12.30 26.59 -9.55
N LYS A 81 12.98 27.64 -10.03
CA LYS A 81 12.94 28.95 -9.39
C LYS A 81 11.73 29.69 -9.97
N PRO A 82 10.58 29.73 -9.28
CA PRO A 82 9.40 30.42 -9.80
C PRO A 82 9.70 31.92 -9.95
N ASN A 83 9.00 32.56 -10.88
CA ASN A 83 9.04 34.01 -10.99
C ASN A 83 8.49 34.61 -9.67
N PRO A 84 9.24 35.48 -8.97
CA PRO A 84 8.77 36.06 -7.70
C PRO A 84 7.52 36.94 -7.86
N ASP A 85 7.29 37.50 -9.05
CA ASP A 85 6.17 38.40 -9.34
C ASP A 85 4.89 37.66 -9.73
N LYS A 86 4.93 36.32 -9.88
CA LYS A 86 3.79 35.52 -10.33
C LYS A 86 3.59 34.27 -9.48
N PRO A 87 2.35 33.95 -9.09
CA PRO A 87 2.07 32.71 -8.39
C PRO A 87 2.38 31.51 -9.27
N MET A 88 2.95 30.48 -8.66
CA MET A 88 3.21 29.20 -9.33
C MET A 88 1.89 28.47 -9.58
N ILE A 89 1.70 27.94 -10.80
CA ILE A 89 0.55 27.12 -11.16
C ILE A 89 1.06 25.70 -11.45
N PRO A 90 0.78 24.71 -10.57
CA PRO A 90 1.29 23.36 -10.73
C PRO A 90 0.41 22.56 -11.71
N LEU A 91 0.85 22.44 -12.96
CA LEU A 91 0.16 21.65 -14.01
C LEU A 91 0.65 20.20 -14.11
N SER A 92 1.65 19.81 -13.32
CA SER A 92 2.26 18.47 -13.33
C SER A 92 1.61 17.49 -12.37
N ILE A 93 0.64 17.92 -11.57
CA ILE A 93 -0.05 17.11 -10.58
C ILE A 93 -1.27 16.46 -11.23
N GLY A 94 -1.33 15.13 -11.22
CA GLY A 94 -2.45 14.37 -11.78
C GLY A 94 -3.60 14.10 -10.81
N ASP A 95 -3.51 14.57 -9.56
CA ASP A 95 -4.57 14.40 -8.56
C ASP A 95 -5.67 15.47 -8.77
N PRO A 96 -6.89 15.06 -9.17
CA PRO A 96 -7.98 15.98 -9.47
C PRO A 96 -8.53 16.71 -8.22
N THR A 97 -8.23 16.22 -7.02
CA THR A 97 -8.75 16.78 -5.76
C THR A 97 -7.89 17.92 -5.20
N THR A 98 -6.66 18.07 -5.71
CA THR A 98 -5.66 19.04 -5.23
C THR A 98 -6.18 20.48 -5.12
N PHE A 99 -7.04 20.90 -6.06
CA PHE A 99 -7.54 22.28 -6.13
C PHE A 99 -8.93 22.45 -5.51
N GLY A 100 -9.55 21.38 -4.99
CA GLY A 100 -10.84 21.41 -4.30
C GLY A 100 -12.07 21.67 -5.17
N ASN A 101 -11.90 21.95 -6.47
CA ASN A 101 -12.98 22.17 -7.43
C ASN A 101 -13.66 20.87 -7.87
N LEU A 102 -12.99 19.73 -7.74
CA LEU A 102 -13.55 18.41 -8.01
C LEU A 102 -13.63 17.63 -6.70
N ARG A 103 -14.85 17.35 -6.26
CA ARG A 103 -15.15 16.57 -5.05
C ARG A 103 -15.96 15.34 -5.42
N ALA A 104 -15.85 14.29 -4.59
CA ALA A 104 -16.73 13.14 -4.69
C ALA A 104 -18.20 13.56 -4.50
N SER A 105 -19.13 12.79 -5.07
CA SER A 105 -20.56 13.08 -4.96
C SER A 105 -21.05 12.93 -3.51
N ASP A 106 -22.08 13.68 -3.14
CA ASP A 106 -22.63 13.64 -1.78
C ASP A 106 -23.16 12.24 -1.43
N GLU A 107 -23.72 11.52 -2.39
CA GLU A 107 -24.19 10.13 -2.21
C GLU A 107 -23.05 9.19 -1.86
N THR A 108 -21.87 9.39 -2.45
CA THR A 108 -20.68 8.60 -2.17
C THR A 108 -20.20 8.86 -0.75
N MET A 109 -20.13 10.13 -0.36
CA MET A 109 -19.73 10.54 1.00
C MET A 109 -20.68 9.99 2.06
N LEU A 110 -21.99 10.11 1.83
CA LEU A 110 -23.03 9.58 2.72
C LEU A 110 -22.98 8.04 2.80
N ALA A 111 -22.73 7.34 1.70
CA ALA A 111 -22.61 5.88 1.72
C ALA A 111 -21.43 5.43 2.60
N VAL A 112 -20.27 6.07 2.47
CA VAL A 112 -19.09 5.79 3.30
C VAL A 112 -19.39 6.07 4.77
N GLN A 113 -20.00 7.22 5.08
CA GLN A 113 -20.39 7.57 6.45
C GLN A 113 -21.30 6.51 7.08
N ARG A 114 -22.35 6.08 6.37
CA ARG A 114 -23.26 5.03 6.85
C ARG A 114 -22.55 3.71 7.08
N CYS A 115 -21.61 3.34 6.21
CA CYS A 115 -20.82 2.11 6.39
C CYS A 115 -20.03 2.15 7.69
N ILE A 116 -19.36 3.28 7.98
CA ILE A 116 -18.60 3.50 9.21
C ILE A 116 -19.53 3.43 10.44
N GLU A 117 -20.61 4.20 10.43
CA GLU A 117 -21.59 4.26 11.54
C GLU A 117 -22.22 2.88 11.82
N SER A 118 -22.41 2.06 10.79
CA SER A 118 -23.01 0.73 10.95
C SER A 118 -22.11 -0.28 11.67
N GLY A 119 -20.78 -0.09 11.61
CA GLY A 119 -19.79 -1.04 12.12
C GLY A 119 -19.78 -2.43 11.44
N LYS A 120 -20.60 -2.65 10.40
CA LYS A 120 -20.79 -3.97 9.78
C LYS A 120 -19.64 -4.41 8.86
N TYR A 121 -18.84 -3.46 8.40
CA TYR A 121 -17.82 -3.66 7.37
C TYR A 121 -16.39 -3.56 7.91
N ASN A 122 -16.22 -3.66 9.22
CA ASN A 122 -14.90 -3.54 9.87
C ASN A 122 -14.12 -4.86 9.91
N GLY A 123 -14.76 -5.98 9.59
CA GLY A 123 -14.13 -7.29 9.53
C GLY A 123 -13.44 -7.58 8.21
N TYR A 124 -12.79 -8.73 8.11
CA TYR A 124 -12.20 -9.18 6.85
C TYR A 124 -13.27 -9.49 5.81
N ALA A 125 -13.13 -8.89 4.63
CA ALA A 125 -13.90 -9.27 3.46
C ALA A 125 -13.32 -10.54 2.81
N HIS A 126 -14.09 -11.16 1.90
CA HIS A 126 -13.53 -12.16 0.99
C HIS A 126 -12.36 -11.54 0.21
N SER A 127 -11.37 -12.35 -0.18
CA SER A 127 -10.20 -11.90 -0.96
C SER A 127 -10.55 -11.27 -2.32
N GLN A 128 -11.79 -11.46 -2.79
CA GLN A 128 -12.28 -10.88 -4.03
C GLN A 128 -13.11 -9.61 -3.81
N GLY A 129 -13.33 -9.25 -2.55
CA GLY A 129 -14.25 -8.21 -2.11
C GLY A 129 -15.66 -8.70 -1.83
N HIS A 130 -16.43 -7.83 -1.20
CA HIS A 130 -17.84 -8.03 -0.87
C HIS A 130 -18.68 -8.33 -2.12
N GLU A 131 -19.60 -9.30 -2.03
CA GLU A 131 -20.43 -9.71 -3.16
C GLU A 131 -21.34 -8.57 -3.65
N GLU A 132 -21.90 -7.80 -2.71
CA GLU A 132 -22.72 -6.63 -3.00
C GLU A 132 -21.97 -5.57 -3.82
N ALA A 133 -20.68 -5.36 -3.55
CA ALA A 133 -19.83 -4.44 -4.30
C ALA A 133 -19.56 -4.97 -5.71
N ARG A 134 -19.22 -6.27 -5.83
CA ARG A 134 -19.02 -6.92 -7.13
C ARG A 134 -20.27 -6.88 -8.00
N ARG A 135 -21.46 -7.08 -7.42
CA ARG A 135 -22.74 -6.97 -8.13
C ARG A 135 -23.03 -5.54 -8.59
N ALA A 136 -22.74 -4.53 -7.76
CA ALA A 136 -22.89 -3.13 -8.14
C ALA A 136 -21.99 -2.79 -9.34
N ILE A 137 -20.76 -3.29 -9.34
CA ILE A 137 -19.81 -3.14 -10.45
C ILE A 137 -20.29 -3.83 -11.72
N ALA A 138 -20.76 -5.07 -11.63
CA ALA A 138 -21.32 -5.79 -12.77
C ALA A 138 -22.44 -4.99 -13.45
N LYS A 139 -23.37 -4.46 -12.64
CA LYS A 139 -24.48 -3.63 -13.10
C LYS A 139 -23.99 -2.33 -13.74
N TYR A 140 -23.05 -1.63 -13.09
CA TYR A 140 -22.50 -0.39 -13.63
C TYR A 140 -21.78 -0.63 -14.97
N SER A 141 -21.02 -1.72 -15.07
CA SER A 141 -20.21 -2.07 -16.24
C SER A 141 -20.99 -2.63 -17.43
N ALA A 142 -22.28 -2.93 -17.25
CA ALA A 142 -23.09 -3.60 -18.27
C ALA A 142 -23.10 -2.86 -19.62
N HIS A 143 -22.93 -1.53 -19.61
CA HIS A 143 -22.85 -0.72 -20.84
C HIS A 143 -21.56 -0.94 -21.67
N GLN A 144 -20.54 -1.60 -21.10
CA GLN A 144 -19.24 -1.83 -21.74
C GLN A 144 -19.13 -3.21 -22.38
N SER A 145 -20.15 -4.06 -22.24
CA SER A 145 -20.14 -5.42 -22.78
C SER A 145 -21.47 -5.79 -23.41
N ALA A 146 -21.43 -6.58 -24.48
CA ALA A 146 -22.62 -7.18 -25.08
C ALA A 146 -23.14 -8.38 -24.26
N GLU A 147 -22.30 -8.94 -23.38
CA GLU A 147 -22.61 -10.09 -22.54
C GLU A 147 -22.83 -9.68 -21.08
N GLU A 148 -23.63 -10.47 -20.36
CA GLU A 148 -23.80 -10.26 -18.92
C GLU A 148 -22.49 -10.51 -18.16
N ILE A 149 -22.11 -9.53 -17.34
CA ILE A 149 -20.92 -9.61 -16.49
C ILE A 149 -21.29 -10.36 -15.20
N LYS A 150 -20.78 -11.59 -15.06
CA LYS A 150 -20.98 -12.38 -13.85
C LYS A 150 -20.14 -11.86 -12.69
N THR A 151 -20.71 -11.86 -11.49
CA THR A 151 -20.04 -11.39 -10.27
C THR A 151 -18.79 -12.19 -9.93
N GLU A 152 -18.76 -13.49 -10.26
CA GLU A 152 -17.61 -14.39 -10.10
C GLU A 152 -16.36 -14.01 -10.92
N ASN A 153 -16.53 -13.15 -11.94
CA ASN A 153 -15.45 -12.67 -12.79
C ASN A 153 -14.91 -11.28 -12.38
N ILE A 154 -15.41 -10.74 -11.27
CA ILE A 154 -15.00 -9.43 -10.76
C ILE A 154 -14.06 -9.62 -9.56
N LEU A 155 -12.93 -8.91 -9.60
CA LEU A 155 -11.97 -8.84 -8.51
C LEU A 155 -11.86 -7.39 -8.02
N MET A 156 -12.14 -7.16 -6.74
CA MET A 156 -11.87 -5.87 -6.10
C MET A 156 -10.37 -5.72 -5.83
N CYS A 157 -9.80 -4.60 -6.24
CA CYS A 157 -8.38 -4.30 -6.06
C CYS A 157 -8.18 -2.99 -5.28
N SER A 158 -7.01 -2.85 -4.67
CA SER A 158 -6.59 -1.60 -3.99
C SER A 158 -6.19 -0.55 -5.03
N GLY A 159 -7.20 0.02 -5.70
CA GLY A 159 -7.02 0.96 -6.80
C GLY A 159 -6.54 0.31 -8.09
N CYS A 160 -6.43 1.13 -9.14
CA CYS A 160 -6.03 0.68 -10.48
C CYS A 160 -4.55 0.23 -10.54
N SER A 161 -3.69 0.72 -9.64
CA SER A 161 -2.30 0.26 -9.62
C SER A 161 -2.18 -1.22 -9.25
N ALA A 162 -2.90 -1.67 -8.21
CA ALA A 162 -2.94 -3.08 -7.84
C ALA A 162 -3.64 -3.92 -8.93
N ALA A 163 -4.63 -3.36 -9.62
CA ALA A 163 -5.28 -3.99 -10.76
C ALA A 163 -4.29 -4.42 -11.84
N LEU A 164 -3.42 -3.48 -12.23
CA LEU A 164 -2.39 -3.72 -13.24
C LEU A 164 -1.38 -4.76 -12.77
N GLU A 165 -1.04 -4.77 -11.49
CA GLU A 165 -0.16 -5.79 -10.90
C GLU A 165 -0.73 -7.20 -11.10
N TYR A 166 -2.01 -7.41 -10.77
CA TYR A 166 -2.70 -8.69 -11.00
C TYR A 166 -2.86 -9.08 -12.48
N CYS A 167 -2.89 -8.12 -13.39
CA CYS A 167 -3.02 -8.39 -14.82
C CYS A 167 -1.70 -8.75 -15.49
N ILE A 168 -0.57 -8.29 -14.95
CA ILE A 168 0.74 -8.37 -15.59
C ILE A 168 1.64 -9.42 -14.91
N LEU A 169 1.52 -9.60 -13.59
CA LEU A 169 2.30 -10.55 -12.79
C LEU A 169 1.52 -11.85 -12.54
#